data_AF-A0A7Y5NHY6-F1
#
_entry.id   AF-A0A7Y5NHY6-F1
#
_cell.length_a   1.000
_cell.length_b   1.000
_cell.length_c   1.000
_cell.angle_alpha   90.00
_cell.angle_beta   90.00
_cell.angle_gamma   90.00
#
_symmetry.space_group_name_H-M   'P 1'
#
loop_
_entity.id
_entity.type
_entity.pdbx_description
1 polymer ?
#
loop_
_entity_poly.entity_id
_entity_poly.type
_entity_poly.pdbx_seq_one_letter_code
_entity_poly.pdbx_strand_id
1 'polypeptide(L)'
;MKCSKWFRQIAPMISLVGSLLAVSCSEEPTPGPMSPVNSNKSLVAEQSPNSTGEVRPLNRQTAVQSLAKTTTYDVKAVLHMQDLIDELQYIVTNKPGSAVADKIEDAVAKVVSAQSELKKSPPDNSAALGNLSGAMNELQAAMKDNLLNSTTGNQFINEVKAIKAILNTGGTIDHDCRGTTKYLWMKKSEGGLIALCGHQIVVPKSALKSDANMYIKIDNTSFITVDCGPDGTFNSPVSVNISYRDADMTGVNVNNLTTAWYDTATNKWTNLGGTVNLIAKIVQVLTNHFTQYTISTK
;
A
#
# COMPACT_ATOMS: atom_id res chain seq x y z
N MET A 1 34.22 19.62 2.00
CA MET A 1 34.65 18.55 2.92
C MET A 1 34.65 19.07 4.35
N LYS A 2 33.62 18.71 5.14
CA LYS A 2 33.57 18.69 6.62
C LYS A 2 32.20 18.10 6.96
N CYS A 3 32.11 16.78 6.92
CA CYS A 3 30.91 16.03 7.29
C CYS A 3 31.03 15.77 8.81
N SER A 4 30.22 16.45 9.60
CA SER A 4 30.24 16.30 11.06
C SER A 4 29.21 15.24 11.48
N LYS A 5 29.74 14.25 12.19
CA LYS A 5 29.08 13.08 12.76
C LYS A 5 27.89 13.48 13.63
N TRP A 6 26.71 12.95 13.32
CA TRP A 6 25.64 12.77 14.29
C TRP A 6 25.20 11.30 14.28
N PHE A 7 25.79 10.54 15.22
CA PHE A 7 25.34 9.23 15.67
C PHE A 7 24.86 9.43 17.11
N ARG A 8 23.57 9.24 17.38
CA ARG A 8 23.02 8.95 18.72
C ARG A 8 21.93 7.90 18.52
N GLN A 9 22.26 6.63 18.77
CA GLN A 9 21.95 5.92 20.01
C GLN A 9 20.44 5.89 20.31
N ILE A 10 19.79 4.83 19.81
CA ILE A 10 18.60 4.26 20.44
C ILE A 10 19.07 2.96 21.10
N ALA A 11 19.28 2.99 22.41
CA ALA A 11 19.46 1.79 23.21
C ALA A 11 18.06 1.28 23.64
N PRO A 12 17.80 -0.04 23.64
CA PRO A 12 16.59 -0.57 24.24
C PRO A 12 16.74 -0.64 25.78
N MET A 13 15.79 -0.05 26.50
CA MET A 13 15.58 -0.34 27.92
C MET A 13 15.12 -1.79 28.06
N ILE A 14 16.00 -2.66 28.55
CA ILE A 14 15.62 -3.94 29.17
C ILE A 14 15.80 -3.71 30.67
N SER A 15 14.68 -3.45 31.35
CA SER A 15 14.62 -3.40 32.81
C SER A 15 14.41 -4.82 33.35
N LEU A 16 15.37 -5.23 34.16
CA LEU A 16 15.38 -6.41 35.01
C LEU A 16 14.32 -6.25 36.11
N VAL A 17 13.36 -7.17 36.21
CA VAL A 17 12.66 -7.45 37.47
C VAL A 17 12.72 -8.95 37.70
N GLY A 18 13.49 -9.32 38.72
CA GLY A 18 13.59 -10.68 39.20
C GLY A 18 12.57 -10.99 40.30
N SER A 19 12.38 -12.30 40.45
CA SER A 19 12.13 -13.03 41.69
C SER A 19 10.70 -13.46 42.05
N LEU A 20 10.59 -14.79 42.09
CA LEU A 20 9.88 -15.65 43.05
C LEU A 20 8.34 -15.56 43.12
N LEU A 21 7.67 -16.68 42.81
CA LEU A 21 7.02 -17.54 43.82
C LEU A 21 6.37 -18.80 43.22
N ALA A 22 6.54 -19.88 43.99
CA ALA A 22 5.64 -21.01 44.22
C ALA A 22 5.24 -21.95 43.06
N VAL A 23 5.85 -23.15 43.12
CA VAL A 23 5.25 -24.41 42.69
C VAL A 23 4.04 -24.70 43.59
N SER A 24 2.86 -24.91 43.00
CA SER A 24 1.71 -25.54 43.66
C SER A 24 1.15 -26.60 42.73
N CYS A 25 1.29 -27.86 43.14
CA CYS A 25 0.58 -28.99 42.56
C CYS A 25 -0.90 -28.89 42.95
N SER A 26 -1.82 -29.06 41.99
CA SER A 26 -3.23 -29.30 42.31
C SER A 26 -3.89 -30.15 41.22
N GLU A 27 -4.07 -31.42 41.59
CA GLU A 27 -5.20 -32.33 41.36
C GLU A 27 -5.85 -32.45 39.97
N GLU A 28 -5.77 -33.68 39.45
CA GLU A 28 -6.54 -34.23 38.33
C GLU A 28 -8.05 -34.29 38.66
N PRO A 29 -8.94 -33.88 37.76
CA PRO A 29 -10.34 -34.26 37.84
C PRO A 29 -10.57 -35.66 37.26
N THR A 30 -11.16 -36.51 38.08
CA THR A 30 -11.68 -37.86 37.76
C THR A 30 -12.64 -37.86 36.55
N PRO A 31 -12.66 -38.92 35.71
CA PRO A 31 -13.64 -39.07 34.64
C PRO A 31 -15.03 -39.41 35.19
N GLY A 32 -16.02 -38.57 34.88
CA GLY A 32 -17.44 -38.86 35.13
C GLY A 32 -18.03 -39.86 34.11
N PRO A 33 -19.14 -40.52 34.46
CA PRO A 33 -19.68 -41.65 33.71
C PRO A 33 -20.31 -41.23 32.37
N MET A 34 -20.01 -42.00 31.32
CA MET A 34 -20.71 -41.93 30.04
C MET A 34 -22.16 -42.38 30.20
N SER A 35 -23.08 -41.65 29.59
CA SER A 35 -24.48 -42.05 29.40
C SER A 35 -24.88 -41.91 27.93
N PRO A 36 -25.90 -42.66 27.49
CA PRO A 36 -25.87 -43.36 26.22
C PRO A 36 -26.29 -42.53 25.01
N VAL A 37 -25.72 -42.96 23.89
CA VAL A 37 -26.14 -42.73 22.50
C VAL A 37 -27.66 -42.71 22.38
N ASN A 38 -28.20 -41.59 21.86
CA ASN A 38 -29.52 -41.56 21.28
C ASN A 38 -29.43 -41.15 19.81
N SER A 39 -29.51 -42.18 18.97
CA SER A 39 -29.69 -42.14 17.53
C SER A 39 -31.06 -41.56 17.18
N ASN A 40 -31.08 -40.46 16.43
CA ASN A 40 -32.02 -40.19 15.33
C ASN A 40 -31.84 -38.76 14.81
N LYS A 41 -31.12 -38.60 13.69
CA LYS A 41 -31.37 -37.47 12.80
C LYS A 41 -31.02 -37.81 11.35
N SER A 42 -32.09 -38.18 10.65
CA SER A 42 -32.39 -37.89 9.24
C SER A 42 -31.21 -37.52 8.34
N LEU A 43 -30.83 -38.48 7.50
CA LEU A 43 -30.09 -38.26 6.26
C LEU A 43 -30.92 -37.34 5.35
N VAL A 44 -30.57 -36.06 5.32
CA VAL A 44 -30.83 -35.21 4.15
C VAL A 44 -29.48 -35.03 3.50
N ALA A 45 -29.36 -35.56 2.29
CA ALA A 45 -28.17 -35.40 1.46
C ALA A 45 -27.97 -33.91 1.15
N GLU A 46 -27.07 -33.25 1.88
CA GLU A 46 -26.46 -32.01 1.42
C GLU A 46 -25.57 -32.35 0.23
N GLN A 47 -26.07 -32.05 -0.96
CA GLN A 47 -25.26 -31.94 -2.15
C GLN A 47 -24.22 -30.85 -1.91
N SER A 48 -22.98 -31.28 -1.72
CA SER A 48 -21.78 -30.45 -1.80
C SER A 48 -21.81 -29.64 -3.11
N PRO A 49 -21.80 -28.30 -3.08
CA PRO A 49 -21.62 -27.54 -4.30
C PRO A 49 -20.18 -27.76 -4.77
N ASN A 50 -20.05 -28.35 -5.95
CA ASN A 50 -18.82 -28.31 -6.73
C ASN A 50 -18.41 -26.84 -6.90
N SER A 51 -17.48 -26.36 -6.08
CA SER A 51 -16.86 -25.06 -6.22
C SER A 51 -15.89 -25.11 -7.39
N THR A 52 -16.39 -24.94 -8.62
CA THR A 52 -15.56 -24.37 -9.67
C THR A 52 -15.18 -22.97 -9.17
N GLY A 53 -13.96 -22.85 -8.62
CA GLY A 53 -13.44 -21.68 -7.91
C GLY A 53 -13.32 -20.45 -8.81
N GLU A 54 -14.46 -19.87 -9.16
CA GLU A 54 -14.55 -18.67 -9.95
C GLU A 54 -14.01 -17.50 -9.13
N VAL A 55 -12.93 -16.91 -9.62
CA VAL A 55 -12.28 -15.77 -9.00
C VAL A 55 -13.24 -14.57 -9.06
N ARG A 56 -13.67 -14.08 -7.90
CA ARG A 56 -14.51 -12.89 -7.79
C ARG A 56 -13.67 -11.66 -7.41
N PRO A 57 -13.67 -10.59 -8.23
CA PRO A 57 -13.02 -9.33 -7.89
C PRO A 57 -13.57 -8.75 -6.59
N LEU A 58 -12.70 -8.15 -5.78
CA LEU A 58 -13.10 -7.50 -4.54
C LEU A 58 -13.83 -6.18 -4.83
N ASN A 59 -14.99 -6.00 -4.21
CA ASN A 59 -15.77 -4.77 -4.32
C ASN A 59 -15.05 -3.63 -3.58
N ARG A 60 -15.01 -2.46 -4.23
CA ARG A 60 -14.51 -1.22 -3.67
C ARG A 60 -15.72 -0.39 -3.20
N GLN A 61 -16.21 -0.66 -1.99
CA GLN A 61 -17.14 0.24 -1.30
C GLN A 61 -16.37 1.23 -0.41
N THR A 62 -16.77 2.49 -0.42
CA THR A 62 -16.08 3.56 0.30
C THR A 62 -16.21 3.37 1.81
N ALA A 63 -15.16 2.84 2.46
CA ALA A 63 -15.08 2.74 3.90
C ALA A 63 -14.90 4.14 4.53
N VAL A 64 -16.01 4.85 4.78
CA VAL A 64 -15.99 6.18 5.46
C VAL A 64 -16.79 6.18 6.77
N GLN A 65 -17.35 5.05 7.23
CA GLN A 65 -18.40 5.10 8.27
C GLN A 65 -18.00 4.81 9.73
N SER A 66 -16.74 4.70 10.13
CA SER A 66 -16.47 4.39 11.56
C SER A 66 -15.23 5.02 12.21
N LEU A 67 -14.93 6.29 11.93
CA LEU A 67 -14.04 7.10 12.78
C LEU A 67 -14.81 8.31 13.31
N ALA A 68 -15.10 8.29 14.60
CA ALA A 68 -15.88 9.31 15.29
C ALA A 68 -15.22 10.69 15.17
N LYS A 69 -15.93 11.65 14.57
CA LYS A 69 -15.86 13.12 14.76
C LYS A 69 -14.50 13.84 14.79
N THR A 70 -13.37 13.22 14.46
CA THR A 70 -12.30 13.92 13.73
C THR A 70 -12.87 14.23 12.35
N THR A 71 -12.88 15.51 11.98
CA THR A 71 -13.44 15.99 10.72
C THR A 71 -12.97 15.11 9.55
N THR A 72 -13.92 14.60 8.75
CA THR A 72 -13.69 13.66 7.64
C THR A 72 -12.54 14.06 6.70
N TYR A 73 -12.21 15.35 6.65
CA TYR A 73 -11.10 15.94 5.90
C TYR A 73 -9.71 15.47 6.36
N ASP A 74 -9.49 15.32 7.67
CA ASP A 74 -8.18 15.01 8.23
C ASP A 74 -7.77 13.58 7.90
N VAL A 75 -8.72 12.64 7.93
CA VAL A 75 -8.48 11.23 7.60
C VAL A 75 -8.00 11.08 6.16
N LYS A 76 -8.62 11.78 5.21
CA LYS A 76 -8.24 11.72 3.80
C LYS A 76 -6.85 12.30 3.54
N ALA A 77 -6.57 13.48 4.10
CA ALA A 77 -5.25 14.10 3.99
C ALA A 77 -4.16 13.18 4.59
N VAL A 78 -4.43 12.56 5.73
CA VAL A 78 -3.52 11.60 6.39
C VAL A 78 -3.25 10.37 5.51
N LEU A 79 -4.25 9.85 4.80
CA LEU A 79 -4.08 8.72 3.87
C LEU A 79 -3.22 9.11 2.67
N HIS A 80 -3.50 10.25 2.02
CA HIS A 80 -2.68 10.72 0.90
C HIS A 80 -1.23 11.01 1.33
N MET A 81 -1.04 11.57 2.53
CA MET A 81 0.30 11.74 3.09
C MET A 81 1.01 10.40 3.25
N GLN A 82 0.28 9.35 3.65
CA GLN A 82 0.86 8.01 3.76
C GLN A 82 1.28 7.45 2.41
N ASP A 83 0.45 7.58 1.36
CA ASP A 83 0.83 7.18 -0.01
C ASP A 83 2.11 7.89 -0.47
N LEU A 84 2.15 9.22 -0.27
CA LEU A 84 3.34 10.01 -0.60
C LEU A 84 4.57 9.58 0.21
N ILE A 85 4.42 9.30 1.51
CA ILE A 85 5.51 8.78 2.36
C ILE A 85 6.02 7.46 1.80
N ASP A 86 5.13 6.52 1.47
CA ASP A 86 5.50 5.20 0.96
C ASP A 86 6.25 5.31 -0.38
N GLU A 87 5.79 6.18 -1.30
CA GLU A 87 6.45 6.44 -2.59
C GLU A 87 7.84 7.08 -2.42
N LEU A 88 7.98 8.05 -1.52
CA LEU A 88 9.25 8.69 -1.24
C LEU A 88 10.23 7.73 -0.53
N GLN A 89 9.77 6.94 0.43
CA GLN A 89 10.57 5.93 1.14
C GLN A 89 11.07 4.82 0.21
N TYR A 90 10.32 4.49 -0.83
CA TYR A 90 10.80 3.59 -1.87
C TYR A 90 12.08 4.12 -2.54
N ILE A 91 12.16 5.43 -2.83
CA ILE A 91 13.36 6.03 -3.41
C ILE A 91 14.55 5.93 -2.46
N VAL A 92 14.33 6.24 -1.18
CA VAL A 92 15.35 6.14 -0.12
C VAL A 92 15.89 4.72 -0.03
N THR A 93 14.99 3.74 0.05
CA THR A 93 15.34 2.32 0.24
C THR A 93 16.12 1.74 -0.95
N ASN A 94 15.83 2.19 -2.17
CA ASN A 94 16.51 1.69 -3.38
C ASN A 94 17.84 2.41 -3.68
N LYS A 95 18.14 3.51 -2.98
CA LYS A 95 19.38 4.27 -3.17
C LYS A 95 20.01 4.68 -1.83
N PRO A 96 20.25 3.74 -0.90
CA PRO A 96 20.70 4.06 0.44
C PRO A 96 22.06 4.78 0.43
N GLY A 97 22.20 5.81 1.26
CA GLY A 97 23.44 6.60 1.38
C GLY A 97 23.76 7.51 0.20
N SER A 98 22.88 7.59 -0.80
CA SER A 98 23.02 8.53 -1.91
C SER A 98 22.59 9.95 -1.50
N ALA A 99 23.10 10.97 -2.19
CA ALA A 99 22.68 12.36 -1.96
C ALA A 99 21.18 12.57 -2.24
N VAL A 100 20.57 11.80 -3.17
CA VAL A 100 19.13 11.85 -3.38
C VAL A 100 18.37 11.27 -2.19
N ALA A 101 18.85 10.17 -1.59
CA ALA A 101 18.20 9.58 -0.42
C ALA A 101 18.19 10.55 0.76
N ASP A 102 19.32 11.19 1.07
CA ASP A 102 19.44 12.21 2.13
C ASP A 102 18.39 13.33 1.98
N LYS A 103 18.25 13.90 0.77
CA LYS A 103 17.24 14.92 0.49
C LYS A 103 15.80 14.42 0.54
N ILE A 104 15.55 13.20 0.10
CA ILE A 104 14.21 12.61 0.15
C ILE A 104 13.84 12.22 1.60
N GLU A 105 14.79 11.81 2.44
CA GLU A 105 14.59 11.57 3.87
C GLU A 105 14.11 12.83 4.58
N ASP A 106 14.70 13.99 4.27
CA ASP A 106 14.24 15.29 4.79
C ASP A 106 12.79 15.58 4.37
N ALA A 107 12.46 15.38 3.09
CA ALA A 107 11.09 15.55 2.60
C ALA A 107 10.10 14.60 3.29
N VAL A 108 10.45 13.32 3.45
CA VAL A 108 9.67 12.31 4.18
C VAL A 108 9.43 12.76 5.62
N ALA A 109 10.48 13.19 6.33
CA ALA A 109 10.39 13.64 7.71
C ALA A 109 9.40 14.81 7.86
N LYS A 110 9.35 15.72 6.88
CA LYS A 110 8.38 16.82 6.84
C LYS A 110 6.95 16.33 6.58
N VAL A 111 6.72 15.39 5.67
CA VAL A 111 5.37 14.83 5.44
C VAL A 111 4.90 14.04 6.68
N VAL A 112 5.77 13.26 7.33
CA VAL A 112 5.47 12.56 8.59
C VAL A 112 5.14 13.54 9.71
N SER A 113 5.87 14.64 9.81
CA SER A 113 5.57 15.70 10.77
C SER A 113 4.20 16.31 10.50
N ALA A 114 3.88 16.63 9.24
CA ALA A 114 2.55 17.12 8.87
C ALA A 114 1.43 16.13 9.25
N GLN A 115 1.64 14.83 9.01
CA GLN A 115 0.69 13.80 9.39
C GLN A 115 0.50 13.72 10.92
N SER A 116 1.58 13.92 11.69
CA SER A 116 1.54 13.93 13.15
C SER A 116 0.77 15.14 13.69
N GLU A 117 0.91 16.32 13.06
CA GLU A 117 0.14 17.53 13.39
C GLU A 117 -1.37 17.34 13.18
N LEU A 118 -1.77 16.65 12.12
CA LEU A 118 -3.19 16.32 11.85
C LEU A 118 -3.77 15.28 12.80
N LYS A 119 -2.93 14.45 13.43
CA LYS A 119 -3.35 13.44 14.42
C LYS A 119 -3.58 14.01 15.83
N LYS A 120 -3.26 15.30 16.06
CA LYS A 120 -3.51 15.98 17.34
C LYS A 120 -5.01 16.20 17.59
N SER A 121 -5.37 16.55 18.82
CA SER A 121 -6.75 16.88 19.22
C SER A 121 -6.78 18.24 19.94
N PRO A 122 -7.25 19.33 19.29
CA PRO A 122 -7.68 19.40 17.89
C PRO A 122 -6.49 19.28 16.90
N PRO A 123 -6.74 18.90 15.63
CA PRO A 123 -5.72 18.91 14.58
C PRO A 123 -5.08 20.28 14.37
N ASP A 124 -3.76 20.33 14.14
CA ASP A 124 -3.04 21.57 13.82
C ASP A 124 -2.78 21.69 12.31
N ASN A 125 -3.80 22.19 11.59
CA ASN A 125 -3.74 22.35 10.15
C ASN A 125 -2.68 23.38 9.71
N SER A 126 -2.40 24.40 10.53
CA SER A 126 -1.41 25.42 10.20
C SER A 126 0.00 24.85 10.24
N ALA A 127 0.33 24.12 11.30
CA ALA A 127 1.61 23.41 11.42
C ALA A 127 1.75 22.33 10.33
N ALA A 128 0.68 21.59 10.03
CA ALA A 128 0.68 20.62 8.93
C ALA A 128 1.00 21.27 7.57
N LEU A 129 0.35 22.38 7.23
CA LEU A 129 0.60 23.14 6.00
C LEU A 129 2.03 23.70 5.94
N GLY A 130 2.57 24.17 7.07
CA GLY A 130 3.96 24.60 7.20
C GLY A 130 4.94 23.46 6.88
N ASN A 131 4.72 22.30 7.49
CA ASN A 131 5.51 21.09 7.24
C ASN A 131 5.43 20.62 5.78
N LEU A 132 4.25 20.59 5.17
CA LEU A 132 4.09 20.25 3.74
C LEU A 132 4.82 21.24 2.82
N SER A 133 4.84 22.53 3.17
CA SER A 133 5.62 23.53 2.44
C SER A 133 7.12 23.27 2.55
N GLY A 134 7.58 22.86 3.73
CA GLY A 134 8.94 22.37 3.93
C GLY A 134 9.28 21.17 3.03
N ALA A 135 8.41 20.16 2.98
CA ALA A 135 8.59 18.99 2.11
C ALA A 135 8.72 19.38 0.62
N MET A 136 7.88 20.30 0.13
CA MET A 136 7.98 20.80 -1.24
C MET A 136 9.34 21.46 -1.53
N ASN A 137 9.87 22.23 -0.57
CA ASN A 137 11.15 22.91 -0.74
C ASN A 137 12.31 21.90 -0.84
N GLU A 138 12.28 20.82 -0.05
CA GLU A 138 13.29 19.75 -0.14
C GLU A 138 13.23 19.01 -1.48
N LEU A 139 12.01 18.72 -1.98
CA LEU A 139 11.83 18.11 -3.30
C LEU A 139 12.34 19.02 -4.43
N GLN A 140 12.07 20.33 -4.35
CA GLN A 140 12.58 21.31 -5.31
C GLN A 140 14.11 21.44 -5.25
N ALA A 141 14.70 21.38 -4.06
CA ALA A 141 16.15 21.39 -3.89
C ALA A 141 16.77 20.14 -4.53
N ALA A 142 16.21 18.95 -4.29
CA ALA A 142 16.67 17.70 -4.91
C ALA A 142 16.59 17.76 -6.45
N MET A 143 15.55 18.39 -7.01
CA MET A 143 15.45 18.61 -8.46
C MET A 143 16.50 19.60 -8.98
N LYS A 144 16.71 20.71 -8.28
CA LYS A 144 17.67 21.76 -8.66
C LYS A 144 19.11 21.21 -8.69
N ASP A 145 19.43 20.32 -7.76
CA ASP A 145 20.74 19.67 -7.68
C ASP A 145 20.87 18.46 -8.63
N ASN A 146 19.88 18.23 -9.51
CA ASN A 146 19.78 17.09 -10.43
C ASN A 146 19.81 15.72 -9.74
N LEU A 147 19.46 15.65 -8.45
CA LEU A 147 19.39 14.42 -7.67
C LEU A 147 18.07 13.68 -7.92
N LEU A 148 17.00 14.42 -8.18
CA LEU A 148 15.68 13.92 -8.54
C LEU A 148 15.32 14.42 -9.95
N ASN A 149 14.95 13.51 -10.86
CA ASN A 149 14.56 13.93 -12.21
C ASN A 149 13.31 14.82 -12.15
N SER A 150 13.20 15.76 -13.08
CA SER A 150 12.15 16.78 -13.06
C SER A 150 10.74 16.21 -13.17
N THR A 151 10.53 15.14 -13.94
CA THR A 151 9.23 14.48 -14.08
C THR A 151 8.75 13.90 -12.75
N THR A 152 9.57 13.06 -12.11
CA THR A 152 9.24 12.45 -10.82
C THR A 152 9.13 13.49 -9.71
N GLY A 153 10.03 14.48 -9.68
CA GLY A 153 9.96 15.55 -8.68
C GLY A 153 8.71 16.41 -8.80
N ASN A 154 8.31 16.78 -10.02
CA ASN A 154 7.08 17.54 -10.25
C ASN A 154 5.83 16.74 -9.84
N GLN A 155 5.83 15.42 -10.01
CA GLN A 155 4.74 14.56 -9.55
C GLN A 155 4.56 14.67 -8.02
N PHE A 156 5.63 14.44 -7.24
CA PHE A 156 5.54 14.54 -5.77
C PHE A 156 5.14 15.94 -5.31
N ILE A 157 5.66 16.99 -5.96
CA ILE A 157 5.25 18.37 -5.67
C ILE A 157 3.76 18.56 -5.90
N ASN A 158 3.20 18.01 -6.98
CA ASN A 158 1.76 18.10 -7.26
C ASN A 158 0.92 17.32 -6.25
N GLU A 159 1.41 16.17 -5.77
CA GLU A 159 0.76 15.43 -4.68
C GLU A 159 0.75 16.23 -3.37
N VAL A 160 1.88 16.85 -3.00
CA VAL A 160 1.90 17.73 -1.82
C VAL A 160 0.95 18.91 -1.98
N LYS A 161 0.88 19.53 -3.17
CA LYS A 161 -0.10 20.60 -3.47
C LYS A 161 -1.54 20.12 -3.32
N ALA A 162 -1.85 18.91 -3.80
CA ALA A 162 -3.18 18.32 -3.65
C ALA A 162 -3.53 18.12 -2.17
N ILE A 163 -2.60 17.62 -1.36
CA ILE A 163 -2.78 17.46 0.08
C ILE A 163 -3.02 18.83 0.74
N LYS A 164 -2.21 19.85 0.42
CA LYS A 164 -2.42 21.22 0.92
C LYS A 164 -3.77 21.79 0.53
N ALA A 165 -4.25 21.51 -0.68
CA ALA A 165 -5.57 21.95 -1.14
C ALA A 165 -6.70 21.31 -0.32
N ILE A 166 -6.61 20.02 0.04
CA ILE A 166 -7.55 19.36 0.95
C ILE A 166 -7.63 20.11 2.28
N LEU A 167 -6.46 20.39 2.87
CA LEU A 167 -6.38 21.05 4.18
C LEU A 167 -6.91 22.49 4.15
N ASN A 168 -6.65 23.25 3.08
CA ASN A 168 -7.07 24.64 2.97
C ASN A 168 -8.57 24.81 2.70
N THR A 169 -9.15 23.92 1.89
CA THR A 169 -10.53 24.09 1.41
C THR A 169 -11.56 23.37 2.28
N GLY A 170 -11.12 22.51 3.19
CA GLY A 170 -12.01 21.49 3.75
C GLY A 170 -12.68 20.69 2.62
N GLY A 171 -12.02 20.57 1.47
CA GLY A 171 -12.57 19.96 0.28
C GLY A 171 -12.41 18.46 0.35
N THR A 172 -13.45 17.73 -0.03
CA THR A 172 -13.30 16.33 -0.40
C THR A 172 -12.60 16.31 -1.75
N ILE A 173 -11.30 16.01 -1.80
CA ILE A 173 -10.66 15.88 -3.13
C ILE A 173 -11.24 14.74 -3.96
N ASP A 174 -12.15 13.88 -3.51
CA ASP A 174 -12.43 12.58 -4.17
C ASP A 174 -11.12 11.89 -4.63
N HIS A 175 -10.61 10.96 -3.82
CA HIS A 175 -9.35 10.26 -4.17
C HIS A 175 -9.67 9.18 -5.20
N ASP A 176 -10.51 9.59 -6.13
CA ASP A 176 -11.10 8.77 -7.10
C ASP A 176 -10.22 8.85 -8.33
N CYS A 177 -9.20 8.01 -8.29
CA CYS A 177 -8.41 7.73 -9.48
C CYS A 177 -9.14 6.83 -10.48
N ARG A 178 -10.43 6.50 -10.28
CA ARG A 178 -11.19 5.82 -11.32
C ARG A 178 -11.09 6.57 -12.64
N GLY A 179 -10.81 5.83 -13.70
CA GLY A 179 -10.61 6.37 -15.04
C GLY A 179 -9.30 7.14 -15.24
N THR A 180 -8.44 7.25 -14.22
CA THR A 180 -7.14 7.91 -14.37
C THR A 180 -6.12 6.95 -14.96
N THR A 181 -5.24 7.50 -15.79
CA THR A 181 -4.10 6.79 -16.37
C THR A 181 -2.86 7.60 -16.14
N LYS A 182 -1.78 6.93 -15.76
CA LYS A 182 -0.47 7.53 -15.64
C LYS A 182 0.48 6.85 -16.60
N TYR A 183 1.27 7.65 -17.29
CA TYR A 183 2.31 7.19 -18.22
C TYR A 183 3.70 7.53 -17.67
N LEU A 184 4.67 6.68 -17.94
CA LEU A 184 6.07 6.92 -17.63
C LEU A 184 6.96 6.30 -18.70
N TRP A 185 7.75 7.13 -19.38
CA TRP A 185 8.83 6.64 -20.23
C TRP A 185 9.89 5.97 -19.37
N MET A 186 10.19 4.71 -19.66
CA MET A 186 11.12 3.88 -18.89
C MET A 186 12.17 3.27 -19.80
N LYS A 187 13.45 3.49 -19.46
CA LYS A 187 14.56 2.87 -20.18
C LYS A 187 14.84 1.47 -19.68
N LYS A 188 15.12 0.55 -20.60
CA LYS A 188 15.52 -0.83 -20.29
C LYS A 188 16.71 -0.88 -19.34
N SER A 189 17.72 -0.05 -19.58
CA SER A 189 18.97 -0.05 -18.81
C SER A 189 18.80 0.46 -17.38
N GLU A 190 17.67 1.08 -17.06
CA GLU A 190 17.40 1.74 -15.78
C GLU A 190 16.30 1.00 -15.00
N GLY A 191 15.25 0.54 -15.67
CA GLY A 191 14.02 0.11 -15.00
C GLY A 191 13.30 1.30 -14.37
N GLY A 192 12.44 1.05 -13.37
CA GLY A 192 11.80 2.14 -12.64
C GLY A 192 10.58 1.73 -11.82
N LEU A 193 9.90 2.74 -11.29
CA LEU A 193 8.64 2.63 -10.55
C LEU A 193 7.60 3.54 -11.22
N ILE A 194 6.42 3.00 -11.46
CA ILE A 194 5.23 3.81 -11.74
C ILE A 194 4.18 3.52 -10.66
N ALA A 195 3.66 4.57 -10.04
CA ALA A 195 2.69 4.49 -8.95
C ALA A 195 1.45 5.34 -9.24
N LEU A 196 0.26 4.86 -8.89
CA LEU A 196 -1.01 5.57 -9.04
C LEU A 196 -1.98 5.09 -7.96
N CYS A 197 -2.38 5.96 -7.03
CA CYS A 197 -3.28 5.63 -5.92
C CYS A 197 -2.86 4.43 -5.07
N GLY A 198 -1.61 4.42 -4.63
CA GLY A 198 -1.06 3.31 -3.85
C GLY A 198 -0.85 2.02 -4.64
N HIS A 199 -1.32 1.92 -5.88
CA HIS A 199 -0.95 0.85 -6.80
C HIS A 199 0.43 1.15 -7.39
N GLN A 200 1.27 0.14 -7.52
CA GLN A 200 2.64 0.30 -7.97
C GLN A 200 3.05 -0.80 -8.93
N ILE A 201 3.87 -0.43 -9.90
CA ILE A 201 4.57 -1.35 -10.78
C ILE A 201 6.06 -1.06 -10.62
N VAL A 202 6.80 -2.02 -10.11
CA VAL A 202 8.26 -1.96 -10.01
C VAL A 202 8.87 -2.82 -11.10
N VAL A 203 9.64 -2.19 -11.97
CA VAL A 203 10.32 -2.82 -13.10
C VAL A 203 11.81 -2.83 -12.81
N PRO A 204 12.42 -4.00 -12.54
CA PRO A 204 13.85 -4.08 -12.33
C PRO A 204 14.65 -3.62 -13.55
N LYS A 205 15.90 -3.21 -13.31
CA LYS A 205 16.87 -2.95 -14.38
C LYS A 205 16.95 -4.14 -15.34
N SER A 206 16.91 -3.87 -16.64
CA SER A 206 16.97 -4.86 -17.73
C SER A 206 15.77 -5.82 -17.82
N ALA A 207 14.73 -5.67 -17.00
CA ALA A 207 13.50 -6.46 -17.11
C ALA A 207 12.75 -6.17 -18.43
N LEU A 208 12.80 -4.92 -18.91
CA LEU A 208 12.23 -4.57 -20.22
C LEU A 208 13.03 -5.18 -21.37
N LYS A 209 12.33 -5.56 -22.45
CA LYS A 209 12.96 -6.01 -23.70
C LYS A 209 13.62 -4.86 -24.46
N SER A 210 13.00 -3.69 -24.43
CA SER A 210 13.43 -2.41 -24.99
C SER A 210 12.94 -1.26 -24.11
N ASP A 211 13.40 -0.03 -24.36
CA ASP A 211 12.78 1.15 -23.77
C ASP A 211 11.28 1.20 -24.14
N ALA A 212 10.44 1.66 -23.21
CA ALA A 212 8.99 1.62 -23.38
C ALA A 212 8.29 2.77 -22.64
N ASN A 213 7.12 3.18 -23.15
CA ASN A 213 6.21 4.07 -22.44
C ASN A 213 5.24 3.24 -21.59
N MET A 214 5.56 3.09 -20.31
CA MET A 214 4.79 2.29 -19.37
C MET A 214 3.52 3.04 -18.95
N TYR A 215 2.46 2.32 -18.63
CA TYR A 215 1.29 2.92 -18.00
C TYR A 215 0.69 2.06 -16.90
N ILE A 216 -0.01 2.74 -16.00
CA ILE A 216 -0.93 2.17 -15.02
C ILE A 216 -2.24 2.95 -15.12
N LYS A 217 -3.35 2.23 -15.19
CA LYS A 217 -4.70 2.78 -15.32
C LYS A 217 -5.60 2.14 -14.27
N ILE A 218 -6.36 2.95 -13.57
CA ILE A 218 -7.38 2.47 -12.64
C ILE A 218 -8.72 2.56 -13.34
N ASP A 219 -9.39 1.44 -13.56
CA ASP A 219 -10.65 1.47 -14.29
C ASP A 219 -11.75 2.14 -13.47
N ASN A 220 -12.71 2.74 -14.19
CA ASN A 220 -13.90 3.32 -13.58
C ASN A 220 -14.96 2.26 -13.28
N THR A 221 -14.61 1.29 -12.44
CA THR A 221 -15.53 0.23 -12.00
C THR A 221 -15.74 0.26 -10.49
N SER A 222 -16.73 -0.48 -10.01
CA SER A 222 -16.97 -0.72 -8.58
C SER A 222 -15.95 -1.68 -7.96
N PHE A 223 -15.03 -2.25 -8.74
CA PHE A 223 -14.03 -3.20 -8.28
C PHE A 223 -12.63 -2.60 -8.41
N ILE A 224 -11.68 -3.17 -7.67
CA ILE A 224 -10.27 -2.81 -7.83
C ILE A 224 -9.77 -3.45 -9.13
N THR A 225 -9.69 -2.68 -10.21
CA THR A 225 -9.10 -3.14 -11.47
C THR A 225 -7.98 -2.19 -11.87
N VAL A 226 -6.79 -2.76 -12.07
CA VAL A 226 -5.58 -2.06 -12.45
C VAL A 226 -5.10 -2.59 -13.79
N ASP A 227 -5.23 -1.77 -14.83
CA ASP A 227 -4.75 -2.05 -16.17
C ASP A 227 -3.30 -1.56 -16.30
N CYS A 228 -2.39 -2.47 -16.61
CA CYS A 228 -0.97 -2.20 -16.75
C CYS A 228 -0.57 -2.36 -18.21
N GLY A 229 0.34 -1.53 -18.70
CA GLY A 229 0.89 -1.72 -20.04
C GLY A 229 2.24 -1.03 -20.28
N PRO A 230 2.81 -1.18 -21.48
CA PRO A 230 2.22 -1.86 -22.64
C PRO A 230 2.17 -3.37 -22.48
N ASP A 231 1.23 -4.03 -23.18
CA ASP A 231 1.18 -5.47 -23.29
C ASP A 231 2.51 -6.01 -23.82
N GLY A 232 3.09 -6.97 -23.10
CA GLY A 232 4.37 -7.52 -23.47
C GLY A 232 4.96 -8.39 -22.38
N THR A 233 5.89 -9.25 -22.80
CA THR A 233 6.63 -10.12 -21.90
C THR A 233 7.94 -9.47 -21.45
N PHE A 234 8.31 -9.65 -20.18
CA PHE A 234 9.58 -9.16 -19.62
C PHE A 234 10.70 -10.20 -19.71
N ASN A 235 11.95 -9.75 -19.72
CA ASN A 235 13.14 -10.62 -19.60
C ASN A 235 13.34 -11.13 -18.17
N SER A 236 12.72 -10.46 -17.19
CA SER A 236 12.76 -10.82 -15.78
C SER A 236 11.46 -10.37 -15.12
N PRO A 237 11.01 -11.04 -14.04
CA PRO A 237 9.74 -10.67 -13.40
C PRO A 237 9.72 -9.23 -12.92
N VAL A 238 8.57 -8.58 -13.11
CA VAL A 238 8.24 -7.27 -12.56
C VAL A 238 7.30 -7.44 -11.37
N SER A 239 7.36 -6.51 -10.41
CA SER A 239 6.46 -6.53 -9.26
C SER A 239 5.25 -5.66 -9.54
N VAL A 240 4.06 -6.22 -9.35
CA VAL A 240 2.79 -5.48 -9.35
C VAL A 240 2.25 -5.50 -7.92
N ASN A 241 2.08 -4.32 -7.35
CA ASN A 241 1.54 -4.11 -6.00
C ASN A 241 0.18 -3.45 -6.14
N ILE A 242 -0.88 -4.14 -5.73
CA ILE A 242 -2.24 -3.62 -5.81
C ILE A 242 -2.69 -3.24 -4.41
N SER A 243 -3.07 -1.98 -4.23
CA SER A 243 -3.56 -1.46 -2.96
C SER A 243 -5.02 -1.84 -2.73
N TYR A 244 -5.31 -2.33 -1.52
CA TYR A 244 -6.67 -2.50 -0.99
C TYR A 244 -6.98 -1.47 0.10
N ARG A 245 -6.21 -0.39 0.19
CA ARG A 245 -6.39 0.65 1.21
C ARG A 245 -7.78 1.28 1.21
N ASP A 246 -8.34 1.48 0.01
CA ASP A 246 -9.67 2.09 -0.20
C ASP A 246 -10.77 1.05 -0.44
N ALA A 247 -10.46 -0.24 -0.22
CA ALA A 247 -11.41 -1.32 -0.41
C ALA A 247 -12.31 -1.48 0.84
N ASP A 248 -13.55 -1.93 0.63
CA ASP A 248 -14.34 -2.42 1.74
C ASP A 248 -13.87 -3.82 2.10
N MET A 249 -13.31 -3.95 3.30
CA MET A 249 -12.78 -5.21 3.82
C MET A 249 -13.75 -5.89 4.78
N THR A 250 -14.99 -5.38 4.92
CA THR A 250 -16.00 -5.94 5.81
C THR A 250 -16.29 -7.39 5.43
N GLY A 251 -16.05 -8.31 6.37
CA GLY A 251 -16.25 -9.74 6.14
C GLY A 251 -15.18 -10.42 5.28
N VAL A 252 -14.13 -9.70 4.85
CA VAL A 252 -13.03 -10.25 4.06
C VAL A 252 -11.86 -10.61 4.99
N ASN A 253 -11.39 -11.86 4.93
CA ASN A 253 -10.15 -12.23 5.59
C ASN A 253 -8.95 -11.70 4.79
N VAL A 254 -8.34 -10.62 5.29
CA VAL A 254 -7.22 -9.92 4.63
C VAL A 254 -6.01 -10.84 4.38
N ASN A 255 -5.82 -11.88 5.20
CA ASN A 255 -4.71 -12.82 5.02
C ASN A 255 -4.93 -13.77 3.82
N ASN A 256 -6.16 -13.89 3.34
CA ASN A 256 -6.54 -14.74 2.21
C ASN A 256 -6.61 -13.98 0.89
N LEU A 257 -6.19 -12.71 0.86
CA LEU A 257 -6.14 -11.96 -0.38
C LEU A 257 -5.11 -12.55 -1.34
N THR A 258 -5.43 -12.45 -2.62
CA THR A 258 -4.61 -12.89 -3.74
C THR A 258 -4.80 -11.94 -4.92
N THR A 259 -3.85 -11.91 -5.83
CA THR A 259 -3.97 -11.18 -7.09
C THR A 259 -4.51 -12.13 -8.15
N ALA A 260 -5.36 -11.62 -9.03
CA ALA A 260 -5.78 -12.31 -10.24
C ALA A 260 -5.50 -11.44 -11.46
N TRP A 261 -5.26 -12.07 -12.59
CA TRP A 261 -5.02 -11.42 -13.87
C TRP A 261 -6.13 -11.79 -14.85
N TYR A 262 -6.49 -10.88 -15.74
CA TYR A 262 -7.51 -11.14 -16.75
C TYR A 262 -6.90 -11.84 -17.95
N ASP A 263 -7.28 -13.09 -18.17
CA ASP A 263 -6.91 -13.86 -19.35
C ASP A 263 -7.85 -13.53 -20.51
N THR A 264 -7.34 -12.75 -21.46
CA THR A 264 -8.08 -12.33 -22.65
C THR A 264 -8.34 -13.48 -23.63
N ALA A 265 -7.57 -14.57 -23.57
CA ALA A 265 -7.80 -15.73 -24.42
C ALA A 265 -9.03 -16.53 -23.95
N THR A 266 -9.23 -16.62 -22.63
CA THR A 266 -10.36 -17.34 -22.05
C THR A 266 -11.50 -16.44 -21.56
N ASN A 267 -11.30 -15.12 -21.59
CA ASN A 267 -12.18 -14.10 -21.02
C ASN A 267 -12.52 -14.38 -19.54
N LYS A 268 -11.50 -14.75 -18.75
CA LYS A 268 -11.67 -15.13 -17.34
C LYS A 268 -10.58 -14.55 -16.47
N TRP A 269 -10.94 -14.25 -15.23
CA TRP A 269 -9.98 -13.96 -14.17
C TRP A 269 -9.30 -15.24 -13.72
N THR A 270 -7.97 -15.24 -13.77
CA THR A 270 -7.13 -16.37 -13.35
C THR A 270 -6.30 -15.97 -12.13
N ASN A 271 -6.34 -16.79 -11.09
CA ASN A 271 -5.60 -16.52 -9.85
C ASN A 271 -4.09 -16.60 -10.12
N LEU A 272 -3.37 -15.55 -9.71
CA LEU A 272 -1.92 -15.43 -9.87
C LEU A 272 -1.15 -15.69 -8.56
N GLY A 273 -1.87 -15.79 -7.43
CA GLY A 273 -1.25 -15.80 -6.11
C GLY A 273 -0.88 -14.40 -5.63
N GLY A 274 0.09 -14.33 -4.74
CA GLY A 274 0.62 -13.08 -4.21
C GLY A 274 0.93 -13.15 -2.72
N THR A 275 1.62 -12.13 -2.23
CA THR A 275 1.96 -11.94 -0.82
C THR A 275 1.27 -10.70 -0.30
N VAL A 276 0.53 -10.83 0.79
CA VAL A 276 -0.17 -9.72 1.43
C VAL A 276 0.80 -8.99 2.35
N ASN A 277 0.92 -7.67 2.18
CA ASN A 277 1.56 -6.80 3.15
C ASN A 277 0.47 -6.03 3.90
N LEU A 278 0.25 -6.40 5.16
CA LEU A 278 -0.78 -5.83 6.04
C LEU A 278 -0.47 -4.39 6.46
N ILE A 279 0.80 -4.01 6.49
CA ILE A 279 1.24 -2.67 6.90
C ILE A 279 1.01 -1.69 5.74
N ALA A 280 1.52 -2.02 4.56
CA ALA A 280 1.38 -1.18 3.37
C ALA A 280 -0.02 -1.26 2.72
N LYS A 281 -0.83 -2.24 3.14
CA LYS A 281 -2.15 -2.57 2.57
C LYS A 281 -2.12 -2.86 1.07
N ILE A 282 -1.15 -3.68 0.66
CA ILE A 282 -0.98 -4.12 -0.73
C ILE A 282 -0.97 -5.65 -0.84
N VAL A 283 -1.36 -6.15 -2.01
CA VAL A 283 -1.05 -7.52 -2.44
C VAL A 283 0.03 -7.40 -3.52
N GLN A 284 1.19 -7.99 -3.25
CA GLN A 284 2.33 -8.01 -4.16
C GLN A 284 2.34 -9.32 -4.97
N VAL A 285 2.55 -9.21 -6.28
CA VAL A 285 2.76 -10.36 -7.16
C VAL A 285 3.91 -10.10 -8.12
N LEU A 286 4.66 -11.16 -8.47
CA LEU A 286 5.66 -11.12 -9.53
C LEU A 286 5.04 -11.68 -10.81
N THR A 287 5.21 -10.96 -11.92
CA THR A 287 4.65 -11.33 -13.22
C THR A 287 5.67 -11.09 -14.34
N ASN A 288 5.54 -11.86 -15.42
CA ASN A 288 6.34 -11.69 -16.63
C ASN A 288 5.55 -11.07 -17.79
N HIS A 289 4.33 -10.61 -17.54
CA HIS A 289 3.50 -9.94 -18.54
C HIS A 289 2.68 -8.82 -17.91
N PHE A 290 2.13 -7.94 -18.73
CA PHE A 290 1.08 -7.01 -18.32
C PHE A 290 -0.26 -7.39 -18.94
N THR A 291 -1.31 -7.00 -18.21
CA THR A 291 -2.73 -7.17 -18.49
C THR A 291 -3.48 -6.35 -17.43
N GLN A 292 -4.78 -6.61 -17.26
CA GLN A 292 -5.55 -6.16 -16.12
C GLN A 292 -5.35 -7.07 -14.92
N TYR A 293 -5.22 -6.45 -13.75
CA TYR A 293 -5.08 -7.12 -12.47
C TYR A 293 -6.18 -6.70 -11.51
N THR A 294 -6.55 -7.61 -10.61
CA THR A 294 -7.50 -7.35 -9.52
C THR A 294 -7.08 -8.06 -8.24
N ILE A 295 -7.70 -7.68 -7.12
CA ILE A 295 -7.62 -8.40 -5.85
C ILE A 295 -8.82 -9.31 -5.73
N SER A 296 -8.58 -10.53 -5.27
CA SER A 296 -9.61 -11.53 -4.98
C SER A 296 -9.30 -12.25 -3.67
N THR A 297 -10.21 -13.10 -3.22
CA THR A 297 -9.99 -14.03 -2.10
C THR A 297 -9.69 -15.42 -2.64
N LYS A 298 -8.75 -16.12 -1.99
CA LYS A 298 -8.47 -17.55 -2.25
C LYS A 298 -9.67 -18.44 -1.92
#